data_AF-A0A351CI18-F1
#
_entry.id   AF-A0A351CI18-F1
#
_cell.length_a   1.000
_cell.length_b   1.000
_cell.length_c   1.000
_cell.angle_alpha   90.00
_cell.angle_beta   90.00
_cell.angle_gamma   90.00
#
_symmetry.space_group_name_H-M   'P 1'
#
loop_
_entity.id
_entity.type
_entity.pdbx_description
1 polymer ?
#
loop_
_entity_poly.entity_id
_entity_poly.type
_entity_poly.pdbx_seq_one_letter_code
_entity_poly.pdbx_strand_id
1 'polypeptide(L)'
;LQKKTKDIAKGKFEKILDIASPPEIRDLANDFNTMCDRLKELDEMKEDFISHVSHELRTPLTAIKEASKLLIEGLFVDNPKSRDELLTIVSDECERLIVSVNRILDLSRMEAKMMEYHFNHTDMIHLIRKCILKLAPIAQRKNITLELTPPPQLPEILMDSERISQLLENLVANALKYTDDKGSVTVSTSLKHHDDMVIEVSV
;
A
#
# COMPACT_ATOMS: atom_id res chain seq x y z
N LEU A 1 -28.54 28.37 -9.44
CA LEU A 1 -28.54 27.29 -8.43
C LEU A 1 -29.11 25.98 -8.99
N GLN A 2 -30.41 25.87 -9.29
CA GLN A 2 -31.05 24.60 -9.71
C GLN A 2 -30.39 23.89 -10.91
N LYS A 3 -29.89 24.65 -11.90
CA LYS A 3 -29.11 24.12 -13.03
C LYS A 3 -27.78 23.49 -12.58
N LYS A 4 -27.03 24.18 -11.72
CA LYS A 4 -25.75 23.70 -11.17
C LYS A 4 -25.94 22.47 -10.29
N THR A 5 -27.02 22.37 -9.53
CA THR A 5 -27.39 21.15 -8.79
C THR A 5 -27.61 19.96 -9.72
N LYS A 6 -28.23 20.16 -10.89
CA LYS A 6 -28.39 19.11 -11.92
C LYS A 6 -27.07 18.75 -12.59
N ASP A 7 -26.16 19.70 -12.74
CA ASP A 7 -24.83 19.46 -13.33
C ASP A 7 -23.96 18.60 -12.38
N ILE A 8 -23.99 18.87 -11.07
CA ILE A 8 -23.32 18.04 -10.06
C ILE A 8 -23.89 16.62 -10.01
N ALA A 9 -25.21 16.47 -10.11
CA ALA A 9 -25.85 15.15 -10.17
C ALA A 9 -25.40 14.32 -11.41
N LYS A 10 -24.78 14.98 -12.40
CA LYS A 10 -24.18 14.35 -13.59
C LYS A 10 -22.65 14.27 -13.52
N GLY A 11 -22.04 14.53 -12.37
CA GLY A 11 -20.59 14.48 -12.17
C GLY A 11 -19.84 15.74 -12.60
N LYS A 12 -20.52 16.87 -12.84
CA LYS A 12 -19.87 18.15 -13.18
C LYS A 12 -19.76 19.05 -11.96
N PHE A 13 -18.61 19.02 -11.30
CA PHE A 13 -18.34 19.74 -10.05
C PHE A 13 -17.83 21.18 -10.27
N GLU A 14 -18.54 21.97 -11.06
CA GLU A 14 -18.17 23.36 -11.32
C GLU A 14 -18.67 24.32 -10.23
N LYS A 15 -17.78 25.21 -9.76
CA LYS A 15 -18.15 26.28 -8.83
C LYS A 15 -19.22 27.20 -9.38
N ILE A 16 -19.99 27.77 -8.47
CA ILE A 16 -20.85 28.91 -8.73
C ILE A 16 -20.01 30.18 -8.54
N LEU A 17 -19.73 30.88 -9.63
CA LEU A 17 -18.98 32.14 -9.66
C LEU A 17 -19.97 33.32 -9.67
N ASP A 18 -19.63 34.37 -8.90
CA ASP A 18 -20.35 35.64 -8.80
C ASP A 18 -21.87 35.55 -8.61
N ILE A 19 -22.28 35.48 -7.36
CA ILE A 19 -23.68 35.62 -6.99
C ILE A 19 -23.88 37.00 -6.37
N ALA A 20 -24.47 37.94 -7.13
CA ALA A 20 -25.01 39.17 -6.57
C ALA A 20 -26.23 38.81 -5.73
N SER A 21 -26.03 38.65 -4.42
CA SER A 21 -27.08 38.20 -3.50
C SER A 21 -26.84 38.66 -2.06
N PRO A 22 -27.90 38.65 -1.22
CA PRO A 22 -27.78 38.93 0.21
C PRO A 22 -26.73 38.03 0.90
N PRO A 23 -26.17 38.47 2.04
CA PRO A 23 -25.12 37.73 2.76
C PRO A 23 -25.45 36.26 2.98
N GLU A 24 -26.69 35.93 3.35
CA GLU A 24 -27.13 34.57 3.68
C GLU A 24 -27.07 33.63 2.46
N ILE A 25 -27.39 34.13 1.28
CA ILE A 25 -27.33 33.37 0.02
C ILE A 25 -25.89 33.22 -0.46
N ARG A 26 -25.04 34.20 -0.19
CA ARG A 26 -23.62 34.14 -0.49
C ARG A 26 -22.92 33.10 0.39
N ASP A 27 -23.25 33.04 1.67
CA ASP A 27 -22.69 32.04 2.59
C ASP A 27 -23.10 30.62 2.18
N LEU A 28 -24.37 30.39 1.85
CA LEU A 28 -24.84 29.11 1.31
C LEU A 28 -24.13 28.72 0.01
N ALA A 29 -23.84 29.69 -0.86
CA ALA A 29 -23.09 29.44 -2.08
C ALA A 29 -21.63 29.07 -1.84
N ASN A 30 -21.01 29.65 -0.81
CA ASN A 30 -19.65 29.29 -0.40
C ASN A 30 -19.60 27.86 0.18
N ASP A 31 -20.57 27.48 1.01
CA ASP A 31 -20.70 26.11 1.53
C ASP A 31 -20.92 25.11 0.38
N PHE A 32 -21.78 25.48 -0.57
CA PHE A 32 -22.02 24.67 -1.78
C PHE A 32 -20.76 24.52 -2.64
N ASN A 33 -19.99 25.59 -2.83
CA ASN A 33 -18.71 25.53 -3.56
C ASN A 33 -17.70 24.65 -2.83
N THR A 34 -17.65 24.70 -1.49
CA THR A 34 -16.79 23.82 -0.67
C THR A 34 -17.20 22.35 -0.84
N MET A 35 -18.50 22.06 -0.89
CA MET A 35 -18.99 20.71 -1.19
C MET A 35 -18.62 20.27 -2.62
N CYS A 36 -18.70 21.16 -3.61
CA CYS A 36 -18.27 20.86 -4.98
C CYS A 36 -16.78 20.51 -5.04
N ASP A 37 -15.94 21.28 -4.35
CA ASP A 37 -14.49 21.03 -4.29
C ASP A 37 -14.20 19.65 -3.70
N ARG A 38 -14.82 19.31 -2.56
CA ARG A 38 -14.67 17.98 -1.95
C ARG A 38 -15.14 16.85 -2.86
N LEU A 39 -16.26 17.04 -3.56
CA LEU A 39 -16.76 16.04 -4.50
C LEU A 39 -15.83 15.87 -5.71
N LYS A 40 -15.25 16.96 -6.20
CA LYS A 40 -14.27 16.94 -7.28
C LYS A 40 -13.00 16.20 -6.86
N GLU A 41 -12.47 16.53 -5.69
CA GLU A 41 -11.31 15.84 -5.09
C GLU A 41 -11.59 14.35 -4.94
N LEU A 42 -12.78 13.95 -4.46
CA LEU A 42 -13.17 12.54 -4.36
C LEU A 42 -13.23 11.84 -5.71
N ASP A 43 -13.75 12.49 -6.74
CA ASP A 43 -13.84 11.88 -8.07
C ASP A 43 -12.47 11.77 -8.74
N GLU A 44 -11.61 12.77 -8.60
CA GLU A 44 -10.20 12.74 -9.04
C GLU A 44 -9.43 11.62 -8.33
N MET A 45 -9.54 11.51 -7.00
CA MET A 45 -8.93 10.41 -6.23
C MET A 45 -9.43 9.03 -6.67
N LYS A 46 -10.72 8.92 -7.04
CA LYS A 46 -11.29 7.66 -7.56
C LYS A 46 -10.70 7.32 -8.93
N GLU A 47 -10.58 8.29 -9.83
CA GLU A 47 -9.98 8.08 -11.15
C GLU A 47 -8.50 7.69 -11.03
N ASP A 48 -7.74 8.39 -10.19
CA ASP A 48 -6.34 8.08 -9.90
C ASP A 48 -6.19 6.69 -9.30
N PHE A 49 -7.07 6.29 -8.38
CA PHE A 49 -7.08 4.95 -7.80
C PHE A 49 -7.29 3.87 -8.86
N ILE A 50 -8.32 4.02 -9.71
CA ILE A 50 -8.62 3.06 -10.79
C ILE A 50 -7.46 2.97 -11.78
N SER A 51 -6.85 4.11 -12.14
CA SER A 51 -5.69 4.17 -13.02
C SER A 51 -4.50 3.42 -12.41
N HIS A 52 -4.16 3.70 -11.15
CA HIS A 52 -3.07 3.01 -10.44
C HIS A 52 -3.30 1.50 -10.35
N VAL A 53 -4.50 1.07 -9.93
CA VAL A 53 -4.85 -0.36 -9.89
C VAL A 53 -4.69 -1.03 -11.25
N SER A 54 -5.16 -0.37 -12.31
CA SER A 54 -5.04 -0.89 -13.68
C SER A 54 -3.58 -1.06 -14.09
N HIS A 55 -2.70 -0.12 -13.73
CA HIS A 55 -1.27 -0.18 -14.01
C HIS A 55 -0.56 -1.29 -13.21
N GLU A 56 -0.84 -1.39 -11.91
CA GLU A 56 -0.27 -2.41 -11.01
C GLU A 56 -0.65 -3.84 -11.42
N LEU A 57 -1.83 -4.05 -12.00
CA LEU A 57 -2.25 -5.35 -12.52
C LEU A 57 -1.73 -5.64 -13.94
N ARG A 58 -1.68 -4.62 -14.81
CA ARG A 58 -1.26 -4.80 -16.22
C ARG A 58 0.19 -5.23 -16.34
N THR A 59 1.07 -4.70 -15.49
CA THR A 59 2.52 -4.99 -15.53
C THR A 59 2.83 -6.48 -15.31
N PRO A 60 2.46 -7.12 -14.19
CA PRO A 60 2.69 -8.56 -13.98
C PRO A 60 1.96 -9.42 -15.00
N LEU A 61 0.73 -9.06 -15.41
CA LEU A 61 -0.01 -9.78 -16.46
C LEU A 61 0.74 -9.79 -17.80
N THR A 62 1.35 -8.67 -18.17
CA THR A 62 2.12 -8.57 -19.42
C THR A 62 3.36 -9.45 -19.36
N ALA A 63 4.09 -9.44 -18.25
CA ALA A 63 5.25 -10.29 -18.05
C ALA A 63 4.90 -11.79 -18.08
N ILE A 64 3.82 -12.20 -17.39
CA ILE A 64 3.30 -13.58 -17.43
C ILE A 64 2.96 -13.99 -18.87
N LYS A 65 2.25 -13.13 -19.61
CA LYS A 65 1.83 -13.40 -20.98
C LYS A 65 3.02 -13.60 -21.91
N GLU A 66 4.00 -12.71 -21.88
CA GLU A 66 5.18 -12.80 -22.74
C GLU A 66 6.04 -14.02 -22.37
N ALA A 67 6.31 -14.26 -21.08
CA ALA A 67 7.06 -15.45 -20.65
C ALA A 67 6.35 -16.76 -21.04
N SER A 68 5.03 -16.83 -20.86
CA SER A 68 4.23 -17.98 -21.29
C SER A 68 4.24 -18.17 -22.80
N LYS A 69 4.20 -17.08 -23.58
CA LYS A 69 4.27 -17.11 -25.05
C LYS A 69 5.62 -17.68 -25.51
N LEU A 70 6.73 -17.22 -24.95
CA LEU A 70 8.07 -17.74 -25.25
C LEU A 70 8.17 -19.25 -24.97
N LEU A 71 7.58 -19.70 -23.84
CA LEU A 71 7.53 -21.12 -23.49
C LEU A 71 6.69 -21.95 -24.49
N ILE A 72 5.53 -21.44 -24.93
CA ILE A 72 4.64 -22.10 -25.89
C ILE A 72 5.28 -22.17 -27.29
N GLU A 73 5.97 -21.11 -27.71
CA GLU A 73 6.68 -21.05 -29.01
C GLU A 73 7.89 -21.98 -29.07
N GLY A 74 8.25 -22.65 -27.96
CA GLY A 74 9.38 -23.57 -27.90
C GLY A 74 10.73 -22.87 -27.92
N LEU A 75 10.76 -21.56 -27.68
CA LEU A 75 12.01 -20.84 -27.43
C LEU A 75 12.65 -21.44 -26.17
N PHE A 76 13.93 -21.81 -26.27
CA PHE A 76 14.71 -22.45 -25.20
C PHE A 76 14.35 -23.91 -24.85
N VAL A 77 13.68 -24.66 -25.74
CA VAL A 77 13.45 -26.11 -25.53
C VAL A 77 14.76 -26.88 -25.28
N ASP A 78 15.83 -26.51 -26.00
CA ASP A 78 17.16 -27.12 -25.84
C ASP A 78 18.01 -26.46 -24.74
N ASN A 79 17.46 -25.49 -24.01
CA ASN A 79 18.14 -24.80 -22.92
C ASN A 79 17.28 -24.83 -21.63
N PRO A 80 17.41 -25.91 -20.83
CA PRO A 80 16.64 -26.09 -19.59
C PRO A 80 16.76 -24.91 -18.62
N LYS A 81 17.93 -24.26 -18.52
CA LYS A 81 18.13 -23.14 -17.60
C LYS A 81 17.26 -21.94 -17.96
N SER A 82 17.26 -21.53 -19.22
CA SER A 82 16.43 -20.41 -19.67
C SER A 82 14.94 -20.71 -19.61
N ARG A 83 14.55 -21.98 -19.79
CA ARG A 83 13.17 -22.42 -19.56
C ARG A 83 12.75 -22.27 -18.10
N ASP A 84 13.61 -22.70 -17.17
CA ASP A 84 13.34 -22.62 -15.74
C ASP A 84 13.33 -21.15 -15.25
N GLU A 85 14.14 -20.27 -15.84
CA GLU A 85 14.09 -18.82 -15.61
C GLU A 85 12.72 -18.23 -16.02
N LEU A 86 12.20 -18.58 -17.20
CA LEU A 86 10.87 -18.13 -17.65
C LEU A 86 9.74 -18.63 -16.73
N LEU A 87 9.81 -19.89 -16.28
CA LEU A 87 8.86 -20.44 -15.32
C LEU A 87 8.94 -19.71 -13.96
N THR A 88 10.15 -19.36 -13.53
CA THR A 88 10.37 -18.57 -12.31
C THR A 88 9.74 -17.18 -12.45
N ILE A 89 9.93 -16.51 -13.58
CA ILE A 89 9.29 -15.22 -13.87
C ILE A 89 7.76 -15.34 -13.76
N VAL A 90 7.15 -16.35 -14.40
CA VAL A 90 5.70 -16.56 -14.32
C VAL A 90 5.24 -16.76 -12.87
N SER A 91 5.95 -17.59 -12.10
CA SER A 91 5.63 -17.84 -10.69
C SER A 91 5.69 -16.56 -9.85
N ASP A 92 6.77 -15.79 -9.98
CA ASP A 92 6.99 -14.57 -9.22
C ASP A 92 5.96 -13.48 -9.55
N GLU A 93 5.60 -13.34 -10.83
CA GLU A 93 4.59 -12.36 -11.25
C GLU A 93 3.17 -12.76 -10.82
N CYS A 94 2.86 -14.06 -10.77
CA CYS A 94 1.59 -14.56 -10.20
C CYS A 94 1.49 -14.20 -8.71
N GLU A 95 2.56 -14.42 -7.95
CA GLU A 95 2.62 -14.06 -6.53
C GLU A 95 2.45 -12.54 -6.34
N ARG A 96 3.15 -11.73 -7.16
CA ARG A 96 2.98 -10.26 -7.17
C ARG A 96 1.53 -9.86 -7.43
N LEU A 97 0.88 -10.48 -8.41
CA LEU A 97 -0.53 -10.21 -8.73
C LEU A 97 -1.47 -10.55 -7.57
N ILE A 98 -1.28 -11.70 -6.92
CA ILE A 98 -2.07 -12.13 -5.76
C ILE A 98 -1.96 -11.09 -4.63
N VAL A 99 -0.73 -10.65 -4.33
CA VAL A 99 -0.50 -9.63 -3.30
C VAL A 99 -1.17 -8.30 -3.68
N SER A 100 -1.13 -7.88 -4.95
CA SER A 100 -1.80 -6.65 -5.41
C SER A 100 -3.32 -6.75 -5.33
N VAL A 101 -3.92 -7.88 -5.71
CA VAL A 101 -5.38 -8.11 -5.57
C VAL A 101 -5.80 -8.09 -4.10
N ASN A 102 -5.05 -8.76 -3.22
CA ASN A 102 -5.35 -8.76 -1.79
C ASN A 102 -5.28 -7.35 -1.19
N ARG A 103 -4.30 -6.53 -1.60
CA ARG A 103 -4.21 -5.12 -1.18
C ARG A 103 -5.45 -4.31 -1.59
N ILE A 104 -5.97 -4.52 -2.79
CA ILE A 104 -7.20 -3.85 -3.27
C ILE A 104 -8.43 -4.30 -2.45
N LEU A 105 -8.55 -5.60 -2.18
CA LEU A 105 -9.65 -6.14 -1.37
C LEU A 105 -9.61 -5.65 0.08
N ASP A 106 -8.41 -5.59 0.68
CA ASP A 106 -8.22 -5.05 2.03
C ASP A 106 -8.61 -3.58 2.09
N LEU A 107 -8.22 -2.76 1.11
CA LEU A 107 -8.61 -1.36 1.04
C LEU A 107 -10.14 -1.21 0.94
N SER A 108 -10.78 -1.98 0.05
CA SER A 108 -12.24 -1.95 -0.11
C SER A 108 -12.98 -2.32 1.19
N ARG A 109 -12.48 -3.32 1.93
CA ARG A 109 -13.04 -3.69 3.24
C ARG A 109 -12.83 -2.60 4.28
N MET A 110 -11.69 -1.92 4.25
CA MET A 110 -11.36 -0.83 5.17
C MET A 110 -12.29 0.37 4.95
N GLU A 111 -12.54 0.76 3.70
CA GLU A 111 -13.46 1.85 3.34
C GLU A 111 -14.92 1.52 3.72
N ALA A 112 -15.33 0.26 3.57
CA ALA A 112 -16.65 -0.20 3.96
C ALA A 112 -16.83 -0.31 5.50
N LYS A 113 -15.80 -0.02 6.30
CA LYS A 113 -15.75 -0.30 7.75
C LYS A 113 -16.06 -1.77 8.09
N MET A 114 -15.78 -2.68 7.17
CA MET A 114 -16.01 -4.13 7.28
C MET A 114 -14.72 -4.90 7.59
N MET A 115 -13.62 -4.20 7.87
CA MET A 115 -12.39 -4.83 8.36
C MET A 115 -12.64 -5.39 9.77
N GLU A 116 -12.59 -6.72 9.86
CA GLU A 116 -12.57 -7.41 11.15
C GLU A 116 -11.13 -7.47 11.66
N TYR A 117 -10.93 -6.93 12.86
CA TYR A 117 -9.64 -6.96 13.55
C TYR A 117 -9.64 -8.02 14.64
N HIS A 118 -8.59 -8.83 14.68
CA HIS A 118 -8.44 -9.93 15.62
C HIS A 118 -7.37 -9.57 16.66
N PHE A 119 -7.77 -8.80 17.66
CA PHE A 119 -6.89 -8.33 18.73
C PHE A 119 -6.53 -9.45 19.71
N ASN A 120 -5.22 -9.65 19.91
CA ASN A 120 -4.66 -10.57 20.89
C ASN A 120 -3.43 -9.96 21.57
N HIS A 121 -3.18 -10.33 22.83
CA HIS A 121 -1.92 -9.98 23.49
C HIS A 121 -0.77 -10.64 22.76
N THR A 122 0.12 -9.83 22.20
CA THR A 122 1.20 -10.29 21.32
C THR A 122 2.53 -9.71 21.76
N ASP A 123 3.56 -10.55 21.78
CA ASP A 123 4.96 -10.13 21.91
C ASP A 123 5.41 -9.44 20.60
N MET A 124 5.53 -8.13 20.68
CA MET A 124 5.95 -7.30 19.55
C MET A 124 7.38 -7.61 19.08
N ILE A 125 8.30 -7.90 20.00
CA ILE A 125 9.69 -8.19 19.65
C ILE A 125 9.78 -9.48 18.85
N HIS A 126 9.00 -10.49 19.24
CA HIS A 126 8.92 -11.74 18.48
C HIS A 126 8.43 -11.51 17.05
N LEU A 127 7.43 -10.66 16.88
CA LEU A 127 6.85 -10.35 15.58
C LEU A 127 7.83 -9.55 14.69
N ILE A 128 8.54 -8.56 15.25
CA ILE A 128 9.61 -7.83 14.55
C ILE A 128 10.74 -8.78 14.14
N ARG A 129 11.17 -9.69 15.03
CA ARG A 129 12.19 -10.71 14.70
C ARG A 129 11.78 -11.59 13.53
N LYS A 130 10.52 -12.05 13.49
CA LYS A 130 9.99 -12.80 12.34
C LYS A 130 10.07 -11.99 11.04
N CYS A 131 9.68 -10.72 11.08
CA CYS A 131 9.76 -9.82 9.93
C CYS A 131 11.21 -9.68 9.43
N ILE A 132 12.16 -9.43 10.34
CA ILE A 132 13.57 -9.29 10.00
C ILE A 132 14.14 -10.58 9.39
N LEU A 133 13.83 -11.75 9.97
CA LEU A 133 14.26 -13.04 9.42
C LEU A 133 13.72 -13.28 8.02
N LYS A 134 12.46 -12.90 7.76
CA LYS A 134 11.83 -13.02 6.44
C LYS A 134 12.50 -12.13 5.40
N LEU A 135 12.94 -10.93 5.78
CA LEU A 135 13.54 -9.94 4.88
C LEU A 135 15.07 -9.99 4.81
N ALA A 136 15.73 -10.72 5.71
CA ALA A 136 17.19 -10.89 5.73
C ALA A 136 17.79 -11.34 4.39
N PRO A 137 17.19 -12.29 3.63
CA PRO A 137 17.72 -12.66 2.30
C PRO A 137 17.69 -11.52 1.29
N ILE A 138 16.75 -10.57 1.41
CA ILE A 138 16.67 -9.39 0.54
C ILE A 138 17.79 -8.41 0.90
N ALA A 139 17.96 -8.13 2.19
CA ALA A 139 19.04 -7.27 2.70
C ALA A 139 20.42 -7.82 2.31
N GLN A 140 20.64 -9.13 2.47
CA GLN A 140 21.90 -9.80 2.10
C GLN A 140 22.19 -9.68 0.60
N ARG A 141 21.19 -9.87 -0.28
CA ARG A 141 21.38 -9.72 -1.73
C ARG A 141 21.78 -8.30 -2.14
N LYS A 142 21.30 -7.29 -1.42
CA LYS A 142 21.66 -5.87 -1.64
C LYS A 142 22.90 -5.41 -0.84
N ASN A 143 23.55 -6.30 -0.09
CA ASN A 143 24.60 -5.96 0.87
C ASN A 143 24.19 -4.85 1.88
N ILE A 144 22.92 -4.78 2.26
CA ILE A 144 22.41 -3.84 3.27
C ILE A 144 22.50 -4.48 4.65
N THR A 145 23.00 -3.73 5.63
CA THR A 145 22.99 -4.14 7.04
C THR A 145 21.58 -3.94 7.62
N LEU A 146 20.93 -5.01 8.08
CA LEU A 146 19.61 -4.95 8.72
C LEU A 146 19.75 -5.24 10.22
N GLU A 147 19.54 -4.23 11.06
CA GLU A 147 19.73 -4.32 12.51
C GLU A 147 18.42 -4.15 13.28
N LEU A 148 18.33 -4.85 14.42
CA LEU A 148 17.26 -4.67 15.40
C LEU A 148 17.86 -4.08 16.66
N THR A 149 17.33 -2.95 17.11
CA THR A 149 17.64 -2.36 18.42
C THR A 149 16.42 -2.49 19.32
N PRO A 150 16.27 -3.62 20.04
CA PRO A 150 15.15 -3.80 20.95
C PRO A 150 15.39 -3.05 22.27
N PRO A 151 14.35 -2.50 22.90
CA PRO A 151 14.42 -2.03 24.29
C PRO A 151 14.55 -3.23 25.25
N PRO A 152 15.02 -3.01 26.49
CA PRO A 152 15.31 -4.08 27.43
C PRO A 152 14.09 -4.93 27.82
N GLN A 153 12.87 -4.39 27.77
CA GLN A 153 11.61 -5.13 27.98
C GLN A 153 10.44 -4.33 27.40
N LEU A 154 9.57 -5.01 26.64
CA LEU A 154 8.25 -4.50 26.24
C LEU A 154 7.19 -5.45 26.80
N PRO A 155 6.06 -4.93 27.33
CA PRO A 155 4.93 -5.77 27.69
C PRO A 155 4.29 -6.39 26.43
N GLU A 156 3.51 -7.45 26.60
CA GLU A 156 2.61 -7.90 25.55
C GLU A 156 1.54 -6.85 25.30
N ILE A 157 1.31 -6.53 24.03
CA ILE A 157 0.39 -5.47 23.63
C ILE A 157 -0.81 -6.10 22.94
N LEU A 158 -2.00 -5.59 23.25
CA LEU A 158 -3.23 -5.96 22.57
C LEU A 158 -3.21 -5.39 21.15
N MET A 159 -2.98 -6.26 20.16
CA MET A 159 -2.89 -5.86 18.75
C MET A 159 -3.39 -6.97 17.83
N ASP A 160 -3.70 -6.62 16.58
CA ASP A 160 -3.88 -7.60 15.52
C ASP A 160 -2.51 -7.98 14.93
N SER A 161 -2.00 -9.14 15.35
CA SER A 161 -0.66 -9.60 14.98
C SER A 161 -0.47 -9.78 13.46
N GLU A 162 -1.52 -10.13 12.72
CA GLU A 162 -1.42 -10.34 11.27
C GLU A 162 -1.30 -8.98 10.57
N ARG A 163 -2.13 -8.02 10.95
CA ARG A 163 -2.11 -6.66 10.38
C ARG A 163 -0.84 -5.91 10.74
N ILE A 164 -0.34 -6.05 11.97
CA ILE A 164 0.93 -5.42 12.37
C ILE A 164 2.11 -6.10 11.67
N SER A 165 2.08 -7.42 11.46
CA SER A 165 3.12 -8.10 10.65
C SER A 165 3.15 -7.56 9.23
N GLN A 166 1.99 -7.41 8.59
CA GLN A 166 1.87 -6.84 7.25
C GLN A 166 2.41 -5.40 7.19
N LEU A 167 2.11 -4.58 8.20
CA LEU A 167 2.62 -3.21 8.31
C LEU A 167 4.15 -3.19 8.42
N LEU A 168 4.73 -4.01 9.30
CA LEU A 168 6.18 -4.08 9.48
C LEU A 168 6.89 -4.57 8.24
N GLU A 169 6.35 -5.59 7.58
CA GLU A 169 6.88 -6.09 6.31
C GLU A 169 6.91 -5.00 5.25
N ASN A 170 5.82 -4.22 5.12
CA ASN A 170 5.76 -3.11 4.17
C ASN A 170 6.78 -2.00 4.50
N LEU A 171 6.93 -1.61 5.77
CA LEU A 171 7.87 -0.56 6.17
C LEU A 171 9.33 -0.99 5.95
N VAL A 172 9.70 -2.18 6.41
CA VAL A 172 11.09 -2.67 6.28
C VAL A 172 11.40 -3.02 4.82
N ALA A 173 10.47 -3.58 4.06
CA ALA A 173 10.67 -3.81 2.63
C ALA A 173 10.84 -2.50 1.87
N ASN A 174 10.09 -1.45 2.22
CA ASN A 174 10.28 -0.13 1.64
C ASN A 174 11.64 0.45 2.00
N ALA A 175 12.07 0.36 3.27
CA ALA A 175 13.41 0.76 3.69
C ALA A 175 14.48 0.08 2.81
N LEU A 176 14.49 -1.26 2.76
CA LEU A 176 15.43 -2.03 1.93
C LEU A 176 15.33 -1.72 0.44
N LYS A 177 14.16 -1.31 -0.07
CA LYS A 177 13.98 -0.93 -1.47
C LYS A 177 14.70 0.38 -1.79
N TYR A 178 14.61 1.37 -0.91
CA TYR A 178 15.11 2.74 -1.12
C TYR A 178 16.48 3.02 -0.51
N THR A 179 17.04 2.12 0.28
CA THR A 179 18.46 2.17 0.69
C THR A 179 19.38 1.74 -0.45
N ASP A 180 20.47 2.48 -0.64
CA ASP A 180 21.54 2.14 -1.57
C ASP A 180 22.32 0.90 -1.11
N ASP A 181 23.03 0.25 -2.05
CA ASP A 181 23.91 -0.88 -1.74
C ASP A 181 24.95 -0.49 -0.68
N LYS A 182 25.17 -1.37 0.30
CA LYS A 182 26.05 -1.15 1.48
C LYS A 182 25.52 -0.14 2.52
N GLY A 183 24.29 0.32 2.38
CA GLY A 183 23.64 1.10 3.44
C GLY A 183 23.21 0.26 4.65
N SER A 184 22.51 0.90 5.59
CA SER A 184 21.96 0.27 6.78
C SER A 184 20.46 0.51 6.87
N VAL A 185 19.76 -0.41 7.53
CA VAL A 185 18.38 -0.22 7.96
C VAL A 185 18.30 -0.70 9.41
N THR A 186 17.86 0.18 10.30
CA THR A 186 17.73 -0.12 11.72
C THR A 186 16.26 -0.05 12.12
N VAL A 187 15.77 -1.14 12.71
CA VAL A 187 14.44 -1.19 13.32
C VAL A 187 14.62 -1.00 14.83
N SER A 188 14.06 0.07 15.37
CA SER A 188 14.08 0.36 16.80
C SER A 188 12.66 0.43 17.37
N THR A 189 12.54 0.13 18.65
CA THR A 189 11.26 0.24 19.36
C THR A 189 11.47 0.96 20.68
N SER A 190 10.51 1.81 21.03
CA SER A 190 10.51 2.54 22.30
C SER A 190 9.10 2.64 22.86
N LEU A 191 9.00 2.73 24.19
CA LEU A 191 7.75 3.00 24.89
C LEU A 191 7.74 4.48 25.26
N LYS A 192 6.75 5.25 24.80
CA LYS A 192 6.53 6.62 25.26
C LYS A 192 5.77 6.61 26.59
N HIS A 193 5.98 7.63 27.41
CA HIS A 193 5.19 7.84 28.62
C HIS A 193 3.69 7.87 28.27
N HIS A 194 2.87 7.03 28.93
CA HIS A 194 1.45 6.72 28.66
C HIS A 194 1.14 5.52 27.75
N ASP A 195 1.85 4.39 27.89
CA ASP A 195 1.57 3.11 27.21
C ASP A 195 1.59 3.12 25.67
N ASP A 196 1.87 4.27 25.05
CA ASP A 196 2.02 4.39 23.60
C ASP A 196 3.36 3.80 23.16
N MET A 197 3.32 2.71 22.41
CA MET A 197 4.51 2.13 21.80
C MET A 197 4.80 2.80 20.46
N VAL A 198 6.06 3.16 20.25
CA VAL A 198 6.56 3.72 19.00
C VAL A 198 7.54 2.73 18.37
N ILE A 199 7.24 2.37 17.13
CA ILE A 199 8.17 1.64 16.25
C ILE A 199 8.77 2.67 15.30
N GLU A 200 10.08 2.70 15.24
CA GLU A 200 10.82 3.57 14.32
C GLU A 200 11.67 2.69 13.39
N VAL A 201 11.58 2.98 12.10
CA VAL A 201 12.40 2.35 11.07
C VAL A 201 13.29 3.45 10.49
N SER A 202 14.58 3.38 10.77
CA SER A 202 15.58 4.33 10.30
C SER A 202 16.39 3.70 9.17
N VAL A 203 16.77 4.51 8.19
CA VAL A 203 17.58 4.13 7.03
C VAL A 203 18.85 4.96 7.01
#